data_AF-A0A5N8Z6D5-F1
#
_entry.id   AF-A0A5N8Z6D5-F1
#
_cell.length_a   1.000
_cell.length_b   1.000
_cell.length_c   1.000
_cell.angle_alpha   90.00
_cell.angle_beta   90.00
_cell.angle_gamma   90.00
#
_symmetry.space_group_name_H-M   'P 1'
#
loop_
_entity.id
_entity.type
_entity.pdbx_description
1 polymer ?
#
loop_
_entity_poly.entity_id
_entity_poly.type
_entity_poly.pdbx_seq_one_letter_code
_entity_poly.pdbx_strand_id
1 'polypeptide(L)'
;MADQGEGQLTIYQVRHRKLQRLRAAGINPFPSSYVKTHTNREASILWSTQKQIHEREAQLEPISVGGRIVAIRTMGKATFIDLQDGSGRLQTLLRQNVLKEAYQLVNELDVGDFLGVTGDLFETRTGEVTVNAQTLSILSKALHPPPEKWHGLRDIEQRYRHREVDLFSNEEVRQRFMLRSDLVYGIREFLRNRGFMEVETPILLPVAAGAMATPFVTHHNALDRTLYLRIATELHLKRCIIGGLDRVFEIGRLFRNEGLDFRHNPEFTSLESYQAYCDYVEVMEMVEEMVAHLALNLLGTTDIPWKDQVIHVKPPWQRKSVKSAILEYSGIDIEQFPDAMSLAQRMRDIGLEVTQEVSWGRLVDKLLGDTVEPNQTQPIF
;
A
#
# COMPACT_ATOMS: atom_id res chain seq x y z
N MET A 1 -36.08 47.77 7.60
CA MET A 1 -36.53 46.40 7.88
C MET A 1 -36.44 45.59 6.59
N ALA A 2 -36.09 44.30 6.72
CA ALA A 2 -35.65 43.34 5.69
C ALA A 2 -34.18 43.53 5.26
N ASP A 3 -33.23 43.22 6.14
CA ASP A 3 -32.68 41.89 6.48
C ASP A 3 -31.52 41.50 5.51
N GLN A 4 -30.31 41.88 5.94
CA GLN A 4 -29.05 41.59 5.28
C GLN A 4 -28.59 40.19 5.71
N GLY A 5 -28.86 39.18 4.88
CA GLY A 5 -28.26 37.87 5.04
C GLY A 5 -26.78 37.91 4.64
N GLU A 6 -25.88 38.07 5.60
CA GLU A 6 -24.46 37.74 5.43
C GLU A 6 -24.36 36.25 5.06
N GLY A 7 -24.06 35.95 3.79
CA GLY A 7 -23.84 34.59 3.32
C GLY A 7 -22.71 33.94 4.12
N GLN A 8 -23.02 32.82 4.77
CA GLN A 8 -22.09 32.06 5.60
C GLN A 8 -20.88 31.63 4.76
N LEU A 9 -19.67 32.03 5.16
CA LEU A 9 -18.44 31.72 4.42
C LEU A 9 -18.18 30.22 4.39
N THR A 10 -17.74 29.71 3.24
CA THR A 10 -17.28 28.33 3.15
C THR A 10 -16.00 28.14 3.96
N ILE A 11 -15.75 26.90 4.43
CA ILE A 11 -14.53 26.58 5.20
C ILE A 11 -13.27 26.97 4.39
N TYR A 12 -13.27 26.71 3.09
CA TYR A 12 -12.17 27.11 2.20
C TYR A 12 -11.93 28.63 2.24
N GLN A 13 -13.00 29.45 2.15
CA GLN A 13 -12.88 30.91 2.21
C GLN A 13 -12.34 31.39 3.57
N VAL A 14 -12.76 30.76 4.67
CA VAL A 14 -12.24 31.06 6.01
C VAL A 14 -10.74 30.77 6.08
N ARG A 15 -10.31 29.59 5.61
CA ARG A 15 -8.88 29.19 5.60
C ARG A 15 -8.04 30.04 4.64
N HIS A 16 -8.60 30.46 3.52
CA HIS A 16 -7.96 31.37 2.59
C HIS A 16 -7.76 32.77 3.21
N ARG A 17 -8.72 33.29 3.98
CA ARG A 17 -8.54 34.54 4.74
C ARG A 17 -7.44 34.42 5.80
N LYS A 18 -7.36 33.29 6.52
CA LYS A 18 -6.25 32.98 7.44
C LYS A 18 -4.90 33.01 6.71
N LEU A 19 -4.81 32.37 5.55
CA LEU A 19 -3.62 32.39 4.69
C LEU A 19 -3.19 33.83 4.33
N GLN A 20 -4.14 34.70 3.97
CA GLN A 20 -3.86 36.10 3.66
C GLN A 20 -3.34 36.88 4.88
N ARG A 21 -3.90 36.65 6.08
CA ARG A 21 -3.42 37.27 7.31
C ARG A 21 -2.00 36.84 7.67
N LEU A 22 -1.67 35.55 7.50
CA LEU A 22 -0.30 35.06 7.68
C LEU A 22 0.69 35.79 6.77
N ARG A 23 0.37 35.93 5.47
CA ARG A 23 1.20 36.67 4.52
C ARG A 23 1.33 38.15 4.88
N ALA A 24 0.24 38.80 5.29
CA ALA A 24 0.24 40.20 5.71
C ALA A 24 1.09 40.43 6.96
N ALA A 25 1.18 39.44 7.85
CA ALA A 25 2.05 39.45 9.01
C ALA A 25 3.53 39.09 8.69
N GLY A 26 3.89 38.93 7.41
CA GLY A 26 5.24 38.58 6.98
C GLY A 26 5.62 37.11 7.21
N ILE A 27 4.65 36.25 7.53
CA ILE A 27 4.89 34.83 7.81
C ILE A 27 4.70 34.05 6.52
N ASN A 28 5.73 33.31 6.12
CA ASN A 28 5.63 32.40 4.98
C ASN A 28 4.79 31.17 5.39
N PRO A 29 3.60 30.95 4.81
CA PRO A 29 2.75 29.80 5.13
C PRO A 29 3.23 28.49 4.48
N PHE A 30 4.24 28.55 3.60
CA PHE A 30 4.84 27.43 2.87
C PHE A 30 6.37 27.59 2.82
N PRO A 31 7.09 27.53 3.96
CA PRO A 31 8.55 27.57 3.97
C PRO A 31 9.14 26.38 3.19
N SER A 32 10.29 26.58 2.56
CA SER A 32 10.98 25.57 1.76
C SER A 32 11.62 24.46 2.60
N SER A 33 11.89 24.71 3.88
CA SER A 33 12.55 23.75 4.77
C SER A 33 12.19 23.96 6.24
N TYR A 34 12.30 22.87 7.00
CA TYR A 34 12.24 22.85 8.45
C TYR A 34 13.05 21.66 8.94
N VAL A 35 13.93 21.90 9.93
CA VAL A 35 14.84 20.86 10.43
C VAL A 35 14.23 20.24 11.68
N LYS A 36 13.83 18.96 11.58
CA LYS A 36 13.48 18.14 12.74
C LYS A 36 14.74 17.54 13.33
N THR A 37 14.82 17.46 14.66
CA THR A 37 15.86 16.66 15.33
C THR A 37 15.39 15.23 15.56
N HIS A 38 14.07 15.02 15.67
CA HIS A 38 13.47 13.70 15.90
C HIS A 38 12.19 13.53 15.09
N THR A 39 11.87 12.29 14.75
CA THR A 39 10.50 11.89 14.42
C THR A 39 9.63 11.87 15.68
N ASN A 40 8.30 11.90 15.50
CA ASN A 40 7.36 11.88 16.62
C ASN A 40 7.50 10.61 17.49
N ARG A 41 7.80 9.47 16.88
CA ARG A 41 8.03 8.19 17.57
C ARG A 41 9.35 8.20 18.33
N GLU A 42 10.43 8.66 17.71
CA GLU A 42 11.74 8.76 18.38
C GLU A 42 11.67 9.68 19.61
N ALA A 43 10.98 10.81 19.52
CA ALA A 43 10.76 11.70 20.66
C ALA A 43 10.01 11.02 21.81
N SER A 44 8.97 10.22 21.50
CA SER A 44 8.24 9.43 22.50
C SER A 44 9.13 8.38 23.16
N ILE A 45 9.95 7.68 22.37
CA ILE A 45 10.88 6.65 22.86
C ILE A 45 11.96 7.30 23.75
N LEU A 46 12.55 8.40 23.31
CA LEU A 46 13.59 9.14 24.03
C LEU A 46 13.17 9.45 25.47
N TRP A 47 11.95 9.96 25.66
CA TRP A 47 11.40 10.22 26.99
C TRP A 47 11.25 8.94 27.83
N SER A 48 10.72 7.87 27.22
CA SER A 48 10.51 6.59 27.91
C SER A 48 11.82 5.94 28.39
N THR A 49 12.88 6.02 27.59
CA THR A 49 14.21 5.51 27.92
C THR A 49 14.84 6.31 29.07
N GLN A 50 14.72 7.63 29.05
CA GLN A 50 15.27 8.47 30.13
C GLN A 50 14.57 8.26 31.47
N LYS A 51 13.24 8.07 31.47
CA LYS A 51 12.48 7.77 32.69
C LYS A 51 12.97 6.50 33.39
N GLN A 52 13.45 5.51 32.62
CA GLN A 52 14.00 4.26 33.16
C GLN A 52 15.41 4.41 33.73
N ILE A 53 16.22 5.35 33.24
CA ILE A 53 17.63 5.49 33.61
C ILE A 53 17.83 6.10 35.01
N HIS A 54 16.81 6.72 35.62
CA HIS A 54 16.83 7.21 37.02
C HIS A 54 18.05 8.06 37.42
N GLU A 55 18.73 8.68 36.46
CA GLU A 55 19.81 9.62 36.71
C GLU A 55 19.32 11.04 36.50
N ARG A 56 19.11 11.68 37.65
CA ARG A 56 19.14 13.12 37.93
C ARG A 56 19.69 14.02 36.81
N GLU A 57 18.93 15.08 36.54
CA GLU A 57 19.42 16.42 36.17
C GLU A 57 20.08 16.65 34.81
N ALA A 58 20.15 15.66 33.91
CA ALA A 58 20.42 15.96 32.51
C ALA A 58 19.15 16.56 31.87
N GLN A 59 19.03 17.89 31.84
CA GLN A 59 18.02 18.54 31.02
C GLN A 59 18.25 18.12 29.57
N LEU A 60 17.26 17.46 28.98
CA LEU A 60 17.24 17.20 27.54
C LEU A 60 17.42 18.51 26.80
N GLU A 61 18.26 18.49 25.76
CA GLU A 61 18.26 19.58 24.81
C GLU A 61 16.86 19.69 24.17
N PRO A 62 16.40 20.92 23.86
CA PRO A 62 15.14 21.12 23.17
C PRO A 62 15.11 20.32 21.85
N ILE A 63 14.04 19.57 21.64
CA ILE A 63 13.85 18.81 20.41
C ILE A 63 13.00 19.59 19.43
N SER A 64 13.20 19.34 18.13
CA SER A 64 12.43 19.89 17.03
C SER A 64 11.65 18.78 16.36
N VAL A 65 10.33 18.88 16.37
CA VAL A 65 9.39 17.91 15.79
C VAL A 65 8.44 18.63 14.84
N GLY A 66 7.78 17.88 13.96
CA GLY A 66 6.84 18.49 13.04
C GLY A 66 5.96 17.45 12.34
N GLY A 67 4.76 17.88 11.98
CA GLY A 67 3.77 17.01 11.36
C GLY A 67 2.48 17.72 11.05
N ARG A 68 1.50 16.96 10.56
CA ARG A 68 0.14 17.43 10.33
C ARG A 68 -0.59 17.58 11.66
N ILE A 69 -1.27 18.70 11.85
CA ILE A 69 -2.17 18.94 12.98
C ILE A 69 -3.39 18.03 12.82
N VAL A 70 -3.55 17.08 13.74
CA VAL A 70 -4.72 16.18 13.76
C VAL A 70 -5.73 16.57 14.84
N ALA A 71 -5.34 17.34 15.84
CA ALA A 71 -6.24 17.92 16.82
C ALA A 71 -5.68 19.21 17.41
N ILE A 72 -6.59 20.13 17.78
CA ILE A 72 -6.31 21.35 18.52
C ILE A 72 -7.28 21.40 19.69
N ARG A 73 -6.78 21.65 20.90
CA ARG A 73 -7.56 21.80 22.13
C ARG A 73 -7.10 23.06 22.86
N THR A 74 -7.89 24.13 22.79
CA THR A 74 -7.57 25.42 23.43
C THR A 74 -8.22 25.52 24.81
N MET A 75 -7.43 25.87 25.82
CA MET A 75 -7.82 26.00 27.22
C MET A 75 -7.30 27.33 27.78
N GLY A 76 -8.02 28.42 27.49
CA GLY A 76 -7.62 29.76 27.92
C GLY A 76 -6.29 30.19 27.31
N LYS A 77 -5.23 30.22 28.12
CA LYS A 77 -3.87 30.67 27.73
C LYS A 77 -2.92 29.54 27.31
N ALA A 78 -3.45 28.32 27.16
CA ALA A 78 -2.73 27.14 26.74
C ALA A 78 -3.48 26.41 25.62
N THR A 79 -2.75 25.85 24.67
CA THR A 79 -3.31 25.08 23.56
C THR A 79 -2.52 23.79 23.40
N PHE A 80 -3.21 22.65 23.46
CA PHE A 80 -2.65 21.37 23.07
C PHE A 80 -2.87 21.12 21.58
N ILE A 81 -1.82 20.72 20.88
CA ILE A 81 -1.87 20.37 19.47
C ILE A 81 -1.25 18.99 19.29
N ASP A 82 -1.96 18.10 18.62
CA ASP A 82 -1.42 16.79 18.28
C ASP A 82 -0.89 16.82 16.85
N LEU A 83 0.39 16.48 16.71
CA LEU A 83 1.08 16.41 15.43
C LEU A 83 1.22 14.95 15.01
N GLN A 84 0.97 14.67 13.74
CA GLN A 84 1.20 13.36 13.13
C GLN A 84 2.21 13.48 12.00
N ASP A 85 3.27 12.68 12.07
CA ASP A 85 4.24 12.49 11.00
C ASP A 85 4.21 11.02 10.52
N GLY A 86 5.13 10.63 9.63
CA GLY A 86 5.18 9.26 9.11
C GLY A 86 5.47 8.19 10.16
N SER A 87 6.01 8.57 11.33
CA SER A 87 6.37 7.65 12.41
C SER A 87 5.25 7.47 13.44
N GLY A 88 4.38 8.47 13.59
CA GLY A 88 3.29 8.43 14.56
C GLY A 88 2.83 9.81 15.04
N ARG A 89 2.10 9.81 16.16
CA ARG A 89 1.51 10.99 16.78
C ARG A 89 2.33 11.44 18.00
N LEU A 90 2.46 12.74 18.20
CA LEU A 90 3.06 13.35 19.39
C LEU A 90 2.27 14.59 19.80
N GLN A 91 2.05 14.73 21.11
CA GLN A 91 1.38 15.90 21.67
C GLN A 91 2.36 17.07 21.79
N THR A 92 1.85 18.29 21.58
CA THR A 92 2.58 19.53 21.83
C THR A 92 1.72 20.46 22.67
N LEU A 93 2.36 21.28 23.50
CA LEU A 93 1.72 22.25 24.37
C LEU A 93 2.27 23.64 24.09
N LEU A 94 1.40 24.52 23.58
CA LEU A 94 1.69 25.91 23.32
C LEU A 94 1.13 26.74 24.47
N ARG A 95 1.95 27.58 25.11
CA ARG A 95 1.52 28.45 26.22
C ARG A 95 1.80 29.91 25.91
N GLN A 96 0.84 30.79 26.22
CA GLN A 96 0.98 32.23 25.97
C GLN A 96 2.14 32.87 26.72
N ASN A 97 2.42 32.43 27.95
CA ASN A 97 3.53 32.96 28.75
C ASN A 97 4.92 32.55 28.22
N VAL A 98 5.01 31.44 27.47
CA VAL A 98 6.26 30.97 26.85
C VAL A 98 6.44 31.61 25.47
N LEU A 99 5.41 31.51 24.62
CA LEU A 99 5.45 31.96 23.22
C LEU A 99 5.22 33.46 23.04
N LYS A 100 4.74 34.17 24.06
CA LYS A 100 4.45 35.62 24.04
C LYS A 100 3.58 35.98 22.83
N GLU A 101 4.06 36.88 21.97
CA GLU A 101 3.35 37.35 20.76
C GLU A 101 3.13 36.22 19.74
N ALA A 102 4.07 35.27 19.63
CA ALA A 102 3.95 34.14 18.71
C ALA A 102 2.76 33.23 19.04
N TYR A 103 2.24 33.28 20.28
CA TYR A 103 1.03 32.54 20.65
C TYR A 103 -0.20 32.97 19.84
N GLN A 104 -0.23 34.20 19.31
CA GLN A 104 -1.34 34.67 18.47
C GLN A 104 -1.49 33.84 17.19
N LEU A 105 -0.43 33.18 16.72
CA LEU A 105 -0.47 32.30 15.55
C LEU A 105 -1.39 31.10 15.73
N VAL A 106 -1.66 30.69 16.97
CA VAL A 106 -2.64 29.63 17.27
C VAL A 106 -4.00 29.91 16.64
N ASN A 107 -4.41 31.18 16.54
CA ASN A 107 -5.69 31.57 15.94
C ASN A 107 -5.74 31.34 14.42
N GLU A 108 -4.57 31.27 13.78
CA GLU A 108 -4.44 31.05 12.33
C GLU A 108 -4.25 29.58 11.96
N LEU A 109 -4.05 28.70 12.96
CA LEU A 109 -3.94 27.26 12.75
C LEU A 109 -5.31 26.62 12.55
N ASP A 110 -5.34 25.55 11.76
CA ASP A 110 -6.47 24.66 11.59
C ASP A 110 -6.02 23.19 11.59
N VAL A 111 -6.93 22.28 11.94
CA VAL A 111 -6.71 20.84 11.71
C VAL A 111 -6.45 20.59 10.23
N GLY A 112 -5.37 19.85 9.93
CA GLY A 112 -4.88 19.58 8.58
C GLY A 112 -3.65 20.39 8.18
N ASP A 113 -3.38 21.53 8.83
CA ASP A 113 -2.13 22.29 8.60
C ASP A 113 -0.91 21.48 9.03
N PHE A 114 0.27 21.82 8.51
CA PHE A 114 1.54 21.29 9.01
C PHE A 114 2.23 22.31 9.90
N LEU A 115 2.71 21.83 11.05
CA LEU A 115 3.33 22.65 12.08
C LEU A 115 4.65 22.00 12.50
N GLY A 116 5.66 22.84 12.70
CA GLY A 116 6.91 22.53 13.38
C GLY A 116 6.90 23.15 14.77
N VAL A 117 7.39 22.41 15.76
CA VAL A 117 7.48 22.84 17.15
C VAL A 117 8.85 22.46 17.70
N THR A 118 9.51 23.41 18.34
CA THR A 118 10.75 23.16 19.08
C THR A 118 10.54 23.44 20.56
N GLY A 119 11.02 22.56 21.44
CA GLY A 119 10.90 22.74 22.88
C GLY A 119 11.26 21.49 23.69
N ASP A 120 10.98 21.56 24.98
CA ASP A 120 11.39 20.52 25.94
C ASP A 120 10.37 19.39 26.00
N LEU A 121 10.85 18.14 26.05
CA LEU A 121 9.99 16.99 26.32
C LEU A 121 9.59 16.95 27.80
N PHE A 122 8.33 16.63 28.06
CA PHE A 122 7.83 16.32 29.40
C PHE A 122 6.64 15.36 29.32
N GLU A 123 6.26 14.82 30.47
CA GLU A 123 5.05 14.01 30.62
C GLU A 123 3.93 14.83 31.25
N THR A 124 2.74 14.79 30.65
CA THR A 124 1.55 15.39 31.26
C THR A 124 1.06 14.56 32.44
N ARG A 125 0.12 15.11 33.23
CA ARG A 125 -0.49 14.38 34.37
C ARG A 125 -1.22 13.11 33.95
N THR A 126 -1.65 13.02 32.69
CA THR A 126 -2.32 11.85 32.11
C THR A 126 -1.34 10.83 31.54
N GLY A 127 -0.03 11.03 31.69
CA GLY A 127 1.02 10.13 31.20
C GLY A 127 1.37 10.31 29.73
N GLU A 128 0.84 11.32 29.05
CA GLU A 128 1.09 11.56 27.63
C GLU A 128 2.37 12.38 27.42
N VAL A 129 3.31 11.85 26.63
CA VAL A 129 4.57 12.51 26.27
C VAL A 129 4.28 13.72 25.38
N THR A 130 4.78 14.89 25.77
CA THR A 130 4.44 16.17 25.17
C THR A 130 5.67 17.04 24.98
N VAL A 131 5.73 17.79 23.87
CA VAL A 131 6.71 18.87 23.67
C VAL A 131 6.13 20.18 24.19
N ASN A 132 6.76 20.79 25.20
CA ASN A 132 6.43 22.14 25.67
C ASN A 132 7.05 23.17 24.72
N ALA A 133 6.23 23.75 23.85
CA ALA A 133 6.68 24.59 22.75
C ALA A 133 7.37 25.87 23.23
N GLN A 134 8.64 26.03 22.86
CA GLN A 134 9.42 27.25 22.97
C GLN A 134 9.32 28.08 21.68
N THR A 135 9.23 27.41 20.53
CA THR A 135 8.97 28.04 19.23
C THR A 135 7.94 27.23 18.43
N LEU A 136 7.27 27.89 17.49
CA LEU A 136 6.44 27.24 16.49
C LEU A 136 6.66 27.84 15.10
N SER A 137 6.52 27.00 14.08
CA SER A 137 6.63 27.38 12.68
C SER A 137 5.52 26.74 11.86
N ILE A 138 4.76 27.54 11.11
CA ILE A 138 3.79 27.01 10.13
C ILE A 138 4.59 26.48 8.94
N LEU A 139 4.37 25.22 8.59
CA LEU A 139 5.08 24.53 7.51
C LEU A 139 4.25 24.43 6.22
N SER A 140 2.93 24.32 6.38
CA SER A 140 2.00 24.34 5.24
C SER A 140 0.59 24.63 5.72
N LYS A 141 -0.07 25.64 5.13
CA LYS A 141 -1.50 25.90 5.36
C LYS A 141 -2.35 24.98 4.50
N ALA A 142 -3.20 24.17 5.12
CA ALA A 142 -4.17 23.32 4.43
C ALA A 142 -5.44 24.12 4.11
N LEU A 143 -5.68 24.41 2.82
CA LEU A 143 -6.86 25.15 2.36
C LEU A 143 -8.15 24.32 2.37
N HIS A 144 -8.03 23.02 2.18
CA HIS A 144 -9.13 22.07 2.29
C HIS A 144 -9.12 21.42 3.68
N PRO A 145 -10.29 21.30 4.34
CA PRO A 145 -10.38 20.58 5.60
C PRO A 145 -10.14 19.08 5.38
N PRO A 146 -9.57 18.36 6.36
CA PRO A 146 -9.61 16.90 6.35
C PRO A 146 -11.06 16.40 6.47
N PRO A 147 -11.34 15.14 6.07
CA PRO A 147 -12.64 14.52 6.30
C PRO A 147 -13.02 14.54 7.78
N GLU A 148 -14.32 14.56 8.09
CA GLU A 148 -14.79 14.58 9.47
C GLU A 148 -14.34 13.34 10.26
N LYS A 149 -13.84 13.57 11.48
CA LYS A 149 -13.19 12.57 12.36
C LYS A 149 -14.02 11.32 12.65
N TRP A 150 -15.35 11.40 12.59
CA TRP A 150 -16.25 10.30 12.96
C TRP A 150 -16.62 9.39 11.79
N HIS A 151 -16.34 9.84 10.57
CA HIS A 151 -16.63 9.12 9.33
C HIS A 151 -15.39 9.07 8.44
N GLY A 152 -14.21 8.78 9.03
CA GLY A 152 -12.96 8.53 8.30
C GLY A 152 -13.28 7.82 7.00
N LEU A 153 -12.88 8.45 5.88
CA LEU A 153 -13.47 8.31 4.54
C LEU A 153 -14.03 6.88 4.32
N ARG A 154 -15.31 6.65 4.59
CA ARG A 154 -15.88 5.28 4.61
C ARG A 154 -16.17 4.77 3.21
N ASP A 155 -16.53 5.71 2.33
CA ASP A 155 -16.82 5.44 0.93
C ASP A 155 -15.58 4.89 0.23
N ILE A 156 -15.67 3.63 -0.22
CA ILE A 156 -14.56 2.89 -0.80
C ILE A 156 -14.05 3.56 -2.08
N GLU A 157 -14.95 4.11 -2.90
CA GLU A 157 -14.59 4.73 -4.16
C GLU A 157 -13.81 6.03 -3.92
N GLN A 158 -14.27 6.87 -2.99
CA GLN A 158 -13.58 8.08 -2.59
C GLN A 158 -12.18 7.77 -2.03
N ARG A 159 -12.01 6.66 -1.30
CA ARG A 159 -10.70 6.26 -0.76
C ARG A 159 -9.72 5.91 -1.86
N TYR A 160 -10.21 5.29 -2.93
CA TYR A 160 -9.40 4.93 -4.09
C TYR A 160 -9.07 6.15 -4.95
N ARG A 161 -10.00 7.10 -5.09
CA ARG A 161 -9.79 8.36 -5.82
C ARG A 161 -8.87 9.34 -5.08
N HIS A 162 -8.98 9.41 -3.76
CA HIS A 162 -8.23 10.32 -2.89
C HIS A 162 -7.35 9.53 -1.92
N ARG A 163 -6.40 8.77 -2.48
CA ARG A 163 -5.51 7.90 -1.70
C ARG A 163 -4.71 8.68 -0.65
N GLU A 164 -4.30 9.90 -0.97
CA GLU A 164 -3.62 10.82 -0.06
C GLU A 164 -4.45 11.11 1.19
N VAL A 165 -5.77 11.21 1.05
CA VAL A 165 -6.71 11.42 2.16
C VAL A 165 -6.91 10.15 2.97
N ASP A 166 -7.05 9.00 2.30
CA ASP A 166 -7.17 7.69 2.95
C ASP A 166 -5.93 7.36 3.80
N LEU A 167 -4.73 7.66 3.29
CA LEU A 167 -3.45 7.38 3.97
C LEU A 167 -3.26 8.12 5.29
N PHE A 168 -3.64 9.41 5.37
CA PHE A 168 -3.51 10.14 6.65
C PHE A 168 -4.72 9.93 7.57
N SER A 169 -5.86 9.47 7.04
CA SER A 169 -7.08 9.27 7.83
C SER A 169 -7.18 7.86 8.41
N ASN A 170 -6.60 6.85 7.75
CA ASN A 170 -6.73 5.44 8.11
C ASN A 170 -5.35 4.79 8.34
N GLU A 171 -4.98 4.61 9.61
CA GLU A 171 -3.71 4.01 10.02
C GLU A 171 -3.48 2.62 9.39
N GLU A 172 -4.51 1.77 9.40
CA GLU A 172 -4.45 0.43 8.82
C GLU A 172 -4.10 0.44 7.33
N VAL A 173 -4.57 1.44 6.58
CA VAL A 173 -4.22 1.61 5.16
C VAL A 173 -2.74 1.89 5.05
N ARG A 174 -2.19 2.83 5.84
CA ARG A 174 -0.76 3.13 5.82
C ARG A 174 0.08 1.90 6.14
N GLN A 175 -0.31 1.14 7.17
CA GLN A 175 0.37 -0.09 7.56
C GLN A 175 0.37 -1.13 6.43
N ARG A 176 -0.72 -1.26 5.67
CA ARG A 176 -0.76 -2.13 4.48
C ARG A 176 0.23 -1.72 3.38
N PHE A 177 0.42 -0.41 3.15
CA PHE A 177 1.42 0.06 2.18
C PHE A 177 2.86 -0.21 2.66
N MET A 178 3.12 -0.02 3.95
CA MET A 178 4.42 -0.35 4.55
C MET A 178 4.70 -1.86 4.44
N LEU A 179 3.75 -2.69 4.85
CA LEU A 179 3.85 -4.15 4.72
C LEU A 179 4.05 -4.60 3.27
N ARG A 180 3.39 -3.96 2.30
CA ARG A 180 3.63 -4.24 0.87
C ARG A 180 5.06 -3.91 0.46
N SER A 181 5.62 -2.79 0.93
CA SER A 181 7.02 -2.43 0.66
C SER A 181 7.97 -3.47 1.22
N ASP A 182 7.77 -3.86 2.49
CA ASP A 182 8.60 -4.86 3.17
C ASP A 182 8.46 -6.25 2.52
N LEU A 183 7.26 -6.61 2.05
CA LEU A 183 7.02 -7.83 1.28
C LEU A 183 7.83 -7.86 -0.02
N VAL A 184 7.79 -6.79 -0.81
CA VAL A 184 8.53 -6.72 -2.08
C VAL A 184 10.04 -6.75 -1.82
N TYR A 185 10.52 -6.06 -0.78
CA TYR A 185 11.92 -6.14 -0.35
C TYR A 185 12.31 -7.57 0.06
N GLY A 186 11.48 -8.23 0.88
CA GLY A 186 11.69 -9.60 1.31
C GLY A 186 11.75 -10.60 0.14
N ILE A 187 10.90 -10.43 -0.88
CA ILE A 187 10.95 -11.25 -2.10
C ILE A 187 12.32 -11.09 -2.79
N ARG A 188 12.81 -9.85 -2.93
CA ARG A 188 14.12 -9.60 -3.54
C ARG A 188 15.23 -10.26 -2.74
N GLU A 189 15.27 -10.06 -1.42
CA GLU A 189 16.26 -10.68 -0.53
C GLU A 189 16.24 -12.21 -0.65
N PHE A 190 15.06 -12.82 -0.63
CA PHE A 190 14.89 -14.27 -0.74
C PHE A 190 15.49 -14.82 -2.05
N LEU A 191 15.15 -14.20 -3.19
CA LEU A 191 15.64 -14.63 -4.50
C LEU A 191 17.14 -14.36 -4.66
N ARG A 192 17.63 -13.20 -4.18
CA ARG A 192 19.06 -12.84 -4.20
C ARG A 192 19.90 -13.84 -3.38
N ASN A 193 19.42 -14.24 -2.21
CA ASN A 193 20.08 -15.24 -1.38
C ASN A 193 20.12 -16.64 -2.03
N ARG A 194 19.25 -16.89 -3.02
CA ARG A 194 19.25 -18.12 -3.84
C ARG A 194 20.03 -17.98 -5.16
N GLY A 195 20.77 -16.88 -5.32
CA GLY A 195 21.62 -16.64 -6.49
C GLY A 195 20.86 -16.15 -7.72
N PHE A 196 19.60 -15.72 -7.60
CA PHE A 196 18.91 -15.08 -8.71
C PHE A 196 19.43 -13.66 -8.94
N MET A 197 19.54 -13.27 -10.20
CA MET A 197 19.87 -11.92 -10.63
C MET A 197 18.58 -11.15 -10.96
N GLU A 198 18.36 -9.99 -10.31
CA GLU A 198 17.29 -9.08 -10.71
C GLU A 198 17.68 -8.41 -12.04
N VAL A 199 16.79 -8.45 -13.03
CA VAL A 199 16.99 -7.82 -14.33
C VAL A 199 15.79 -6.94 -14.68
N GLU A 200 16.01 -5.96 -15.55
CA GLU A 200 14.95 -5.10 -16.08
C GLU A 200 14.80 -5.35 -17.57
N THR A 201 13.63 -5.80 -18.00
CA THR A 201 13.34 -6.06 -19.42
C THR A 201 12.47 -4.94 -20.03
N PRO A 202 12.44 -4.80 -21.38
CA PRO A 202 11.67 -3.74 -22.02
C PRO A 202 10.17 -3.74 -21.67
N ILE A 203 9.61 -2.57 -21.37
CA ILE A 203 8.17 -2.36 -21.17
C ILE A 203 7.43 -2.19 -22.49
N LEU A 204 8.06 -1.53 -23.47
CA LEU A 204 7.49 -1.26 -24.79
C LEU A 204 8.00 -2.31 -25.79
N LEU A 205 7.08 -3.10 -26.32
CA LEU A 205 7.37 -4.24 -27.19
C LEU A 205 6.83 -4.02 -28.60
N PRO A 206 7.52 -4.49 -29.65
CA PRO A 206 6.99 -4.48 -31.02
C PRO A 206 5.86 -5.50 -31.22
N VAL A 207 5.81 -6.53 -30.37
CA VAL A 207 4.78 -7.57 -30.36
C VAL A 207 4.47 -7.89 -28.90
N ALA A 208 3.19 -7.80 -28.51
CA ALA A 208 2.73 -8.27 -27.21
C ALA A 208 2.55 -9.79 -27.25
N ALA A 209 3.33 -10.52 -26.46
CA ALA A 209 3.29 -11.98 -26.35
C ALA A 209 3.76 -12.42 -24.96
N GLY A 210 3.62 -13.71 -24.64
CA GLY A 210 3.93 -14.29 -23.32
C GLY A 210 2.73 -14.40 -22.38
N ALA A 211 1.55 -13.94 -22.79
CA ALA A 211 0.29 -14.19 -22.11
C ALA A 211 -0.88 -14.09 -23.09
N MET A 212 -2.05 -14.63 -22.71
CA MET A 212 -3.31 -14.45 -23.41
C MET A 212 -4.05 -13.25 -22.80
N ALA A 213 -3.74 -12.04 -23.27
CA ALA A 213 -4.35 -10.81 -22.78
C ALA A 213 -4.43 -9.74 -23.88
N THR A 214 -5.39 -8.83 -23.79
CA THR A 214 -5.48 -7.69 -24.72
C THR A 214 -4.45 -6.62 -24.31
N PRO A 215 -3.49 -6.24 -25.17
CA PRO A 215 -2.46 -5.25 -24.81
C PRO A 215 -2.97 -3.81 -24.94
N PHE A 216 -2.33 -2.89 -24.22
CA PHE A 216 -2.39 -1.47 -24.56
C PHE A 216 -1.48 -1.17 -25.75
N VAL A 217 -1.97 -0.36 -26.69
CA VAL A 217 -1.27 0.03 -27.92
C VAL A 217 -0.81 1.48 -27.80
N THR A 218 0.40 1.77 -28.25
CA THR A 218 0.95 3.13 -28.33
C THR A 218 1.76 3.29 -29.63
N HIS A 219 2.21 4.51 -29.90
CA HIS A 219 2.94 4.84 -31.12
C HIS A 219 4.21 5.63 -30.80
N HIS A 220 5.34 5.21 -31.37
CA HIS A 220 6.62 5.87 -31.20
C HIS A 220 6.87 6.87 -32.34
N ASN A 221 6.55 8.15 -32.12
CA ASN A 221 6.57 9.20 -33.15
C ASN A 221 7.86 9.27 -33.99
N ALA A 222 9.04 9.23 -33.37
CA ALA A 222 10.30 9.41 -34.11
C ALA A 222 10.73 8.17 -34.94
N LEU A 223 10.19 6.99 -34.62
CA LEU A 223 10.46 5.74 -35.35
C LEU A 223 9.29 5.33 -36.23
N ASP A 224 8.22 6.15 -36.23
CA ASP A 224 6.95 5.91 -36.91
C ASP A 224 6.49 4.45 -36.82
N ARG A 225 6.41 3.92 -35.59
CA ARG A 225 6.04 2.51 -35.37
C ARG A 225 5.12 2.30 -34.17
N THR A 226 4.24 1.33 -34.32
CA THR A 226 3.37 0.85 -33.25
C THR A 226 4.17 0.04 -32.23
N LEU A 227 3.88 0.26 -30.96
CA LEU A 227 4.41 -0.48 -29.82
C LEU A 227 3.27 -0.88 -28.89
N TYR A 228 3.55 -1.84 -28.04
CA TYR A 228 2.61 -2.38 -27.07
C TYR A 228 3.22 -2.31 -25.68
N LEU A 229 2.43 -1.99 -24.67
CA LEU A 229 2.85 -2.22 -23.29
C LEU A 229 2.88 -3.74 -23.03
N ARG A 230 3.93 -4.22 -22.38
CA ARG A 230 4.11 -5.64 -22.09
C ARG A 230 2.97 -6.23 -21.25
N ILE A 231 2.53 -7.43 -21.63
CA ILE A 231 1.51 -8.22 -20.93
C ILE A 231 2.12 -9.35 -20.06
N ALA A 232 3.42 -9.62 -20.26
CA ALA A 232 4.28 -10.57 -19.53
C ALA A 232 5.76 -10.16 -19.69
N THR A 233 6.65 -10.63 -18.82
CA THR A 233 8.12 -10.47 -18.97
C THR A 233 8.80 -11.71 -19.56
N GLU A 234 8.07 -12.83 -19.64
CA GLU A 234 8.50 -14.18 -20.02
C GLU A 234 9.51 -14.22 -21.18
N LEU A 235 9.16 -13.68 -22.35
CA LEU A 235 9.98 -13.85 -23.55
C LEU A 235 11.35 -13.19 -23.43
N HIS A 236 11.45 -12.08 -22.69
CA HIS A 236 12.73 -11.40 -22.50
C HIS A 236 13.57 -12.08 -21.43
N LEU A 237 12.95 -12.55 -20.35
CA LEU A 237 13.66 -13.34 -19.34
C LEU A 237 14.19 -14.66 -19.90
N LYS A 238 13.43 -15.34 -20.77
CA LYS A 238 13.94 -16.51 -21.50
C LYS A 238 15.12 -16.19 -22.42
N ARG A 239 15.18 -14.98 -23.01
CA ARG A 239 16.37 -14.53 -23.76
C ARG A 239 17.58 -14.33 -22.85
N CYS A 240 17.38 -13.91 -21.60
CA CYS A 240 18.45 -13.87 -20.60
C CYS A 240 19.00 -15.27 -20.31
N ILE A 241 18.12 -16.28 -20.15
CA ILE A 241 18.54 -17.68 -20.01
C ILE A 241 19.36 -18.15 -21.22
N ILE A 242 18.88 -17.88 -22.45
CA ILE A 242 19.62 -18.18 -23.69
C ILE A 242 21.00 -17.48 -23.70
N GLY A 243 21.07 -16.27 -23.15
CA GLY A 243 22.30 -15.50 -22.99
C GLY A 243 23.25 -16.01 -21.91
N GLY A 244 22.93 -17.10 -21.21
CA GLY A 244 23.76 -17.71 -20.16
C GLY A 244 23.53 -17.17 -18.76
N LEU A 245 22.45 -16.41 -18.53
CA LEU A 245 22.06 -15.99 -17.17
C LEU A 245 21.18 -17.08 -16.54
N ASP A 246 21.79 -18.08 -15.88
CA ASP A 246 21.09 -19.28 -15.41
C ASP A 246 19.97 -19.04 -14.40
N ARG A 247 19.95 -17.91 -13.67
CA ARG A 247 18.92 -17.56 -12.69
C ARG A 247 18.60 -16.08 -12.74
N VAL A 248 17.42 -15.75 -13.26
CA VAL A 248 16.96 -14.35 -13.38
C VAL A 248 15.57 -14.18 -12.82
N PHE A 249 15.28 -12.99 -12.32
CA PHE A 249 13.91 -12.59 -11.97
C PHE A 249 13.68 -11.12 -12.26
N GLU A 250 12.42 -10.75 -12.43
CA GLU A 250 12.00 -9.36 -12.54
C GLU A 250 10.74 -9.15 -11.70
N ILE A 251 10.75 -8.11 -10.86
CA ILE A 251 9.54 -7.57 -10.21
C ILE A 251 9.16 -6.29 -10.95
N GLY A 252 8.18 -6.40 -11.84
CA GLY A 252 7.88 -5.35 -12.80
C GLY A 252 6.39 -5.10 -12.99
N ARG A 253 6.06 -3.97 -13.65
CA ARG A 253 4.68 -3.69 -14.04
C ARG A 253 4.31 -4.44 -15.32
N LEU A 254 3.15 -5.07 -15.32
CA LEU A 254 2.47 -5.60 -16.49
C LEU A 254 1.20 -4.79 -16.75
N PHE A 255 0.77 -4.76 -18.01
CA PHE A 255 -0.36 -3.95 -18.46
C PHE A 255 -1.32 -4.81 -19.28
N ARG A 256 -2.58 -4.89 -18.89
CA ARG A 256 -3.63 -5.63 -19.61
C ARG A 256 -4.84 -4.73 -19.78
N ASN A 257 -5.25 -4.53 -21.03
CA ASN A 257 -6.37 -3.69 -21.41
C ASN A 257 -7.67 -4.50 -21.29
N GLU A 258 -8.04 -4.81 -20.06
CA GLU A 258 -9.16 -5.68 -19.67
C GLU A 258 -10.09 -4.93 -18.70
N GLY A 259 -11.19 -5.59 -18.31
CA GLY A 259 -12.12 -5.03 -17.32
C GLY A 259 -11.46 -4.80 -15.96
N LEU A 260 -11.98 -3.83 -15.21
CA LEU A 260 -11.58 -3.55 -13.84
C LEU A 260 -12.51 -4.29 -12.88
N ASP A 261 -11.95 -5.05 -11.93
CA ASP A 261 -12.69 -5.62 -10.82
C ASP A 261 -11.85 -5.60 -9.52
N PHE A 262 -12.34 -6.24 -8.46
CA PHE A 262 -11.67 -6.26 -7.16
C PHE A 262 -10.36 -7.08 -7.11
N ARG A 263 -10.11 -7.90 -8.13
CA ARG A 263 -8.91 -8.74 -8.32
C ARG A 263 -8.02 -8.24 -9.46
N HIS A 264 -8.58 -7.53 -10.44
CA HIS A 264 -7.91 -7.14 -11.67
C HIS A 264 -7.81 -5.62 -11.80
N ASN A 265 -6.57 -5.12 -11.84
CA ASN A 265 -6.26 -3.74 -12.18
C ASN A 265 -5.51 -3.72 -13.53
N PRO A 266 -5.79 -2.77 -14.45
CA PRO A 266 -5.16 -2.74 -15.79
C PRO A 266 -3.64 -2.64 -15.77
N GLU A 267 -3.07 -2.15 -14.66
CA GLU A 267 -1.64 -2.21 -14.37
C GLU A 267 -1.40 -2.94 -13.05
N PHE A 268 -0.55 -3.97 -13.04
CA PHE A 268 -0.28 -4.73 -11.81
C PHE A 268 1.16 -5.21 -11.75
N THR A 269 1.66 -5.37 -10.53
CA THR A 269 3.02 -5.87 -10.30
C THR A 269 3.02 -7.39 -10.38
N SER A 270 3.91 -7.94 -11.21
CA SER A 270 4.20 -9.36 -11.26
C SER A 270 5.63 -9.63 -10.80
N LEU A 271 5.85 -10.80 -10.24
CA LEU A 271 7.16 -11.44 -10.14
C LEU A 271 7.20 -12.54 -11.21
N GLU A 272 8.17 -12.47 -12.12
CA GLU A 272 8.51 -13.61 -12.96
C GLU A 272 9.96 -14.01 -12.71
N SER A 273 10.22 -15.31 -12.64
CA SER A 273 11.56 -15.88 -12.39
C SER A 273 11.82 -17.06 -13.31
N TYR A 274 13.07 -17.20 -13.74
CA TYR A 274 13.53 -18.31 -14.55
C TYR A 274 14.82 -18.87 -13.97
N GLN A 275 14.90 -20.19 -13.92
CA GLN A 275 16.08 -20.93 -13.51
C GLN A 275 16.35 -22.02 -14.56
N ALA A 276 17.57 -22.07 -15.08
CA ALA A 276 18.03 -23.11 -15.97
C ALA A 276 18.24 -24.43 -15.21
N TYR A 277 18.09 -25.55 -15.91
CA TYR A 277 18.34 -26.91 -15.41
C TYR A 277 17.47 -27.32 -14.21
N CYS A 278 16.28 -26.74 -14.05
CA CYS A 278 15.25 -27.19 -13.11
C CYS A 278 13.96 -27.51 -13.86
N ASP A 279 13.07 -28.23 -13.21
CA ASP A 279 11.69 -28.40 -13.65
C ASP A 279 10.73 -27.63 -12.73
N TYR A 280 9.43 -27.90 -12.87
CA TYR A 280 8.40 -27.17 -12.14
C TYR A 280 8.31 -27.58 -10.66
N VAL A 281 8.87 -28.73 -10.27
CA VAL A 281 8.88 -29.22 -8.88
C VAL A 281 9.77 -28.34 -8.02
N GLU A 282 10.97 -27.99 -8.49
CA GLU A 282 11.82 -27.05 -7.76
C GLU A 282 11.21 -25.64 -7.72
N VAL A 283 10.42 -25.26 -8.74
CA VAL A 283 9.67 -23.99 -8.72
C VAL A 283 8.55 -24.03 -7.68
N MET A 284 7.81 -25.14 -7.56
CA MET A 284 6.81 -25.32 -6.51
C MET A 284 7.43 -25.18 -5.12
N GLU A 285 8.56 -25.87 -4.88
CA GLU A 285 9.32 -25.81 -3.63
C GLU A 285 9.81 -24.39 -3.33
N MET A 286 10.36 -23.71 -4.34
CA MET A 286 10.78 -22.31 -4.19
C MET A 286 9.62 -21.39 -3.79
N VAL A 287 8.44 -21.56 -4.40
CA VAL A 287 7.28 -20.70 -4.12
C VAL A 287 6.74 -20.94 -2.71
N GLU A 288 6.55 -22.18 -2.28
CA GLU A 288 6.03 -22.48 -0.94
C GLU A 288 7.00 -22.03 0.16
N GLU A 289 8.30 -22.23 -0.04
CA GLU A 289 9.34 -21.76 0.89
C GLU A 289 9.39 -20.23 0.95
N MET A 290 9.25 -19.54 -0.19
CA MET A 290 9.24 -18.08 -0.26
C MET A 290 8.08 -17.51 0.54
N VAL A 291 6.87 -18.00 0.28
CA VAL A 291 5.65 -17.49 0.94
C VAL A 291 5.72 -17.74 2.45
N ALA A 292 6.17 -18.93 2.87
CA ALA A 292 6.32 -19.26 4.28
C ALA A 292 7.39 -18.41 4.98
N HIS A 293 8.54 -18.22 4.34
CA HIS A 293 9.62 -17.38 4.84
C HIS A 293 9.16 -15.92 5.04
N LEU A 294 8.46 -15.36 4.06
CA LEU A 294 7.92 -14.00 4.14
C LEU A 294 6.84 -13.87 5.21
N ALA A 295 5.93 -14.83 5.31
CA ALA A 295 4.89 -14.84 6.34
C ALA A 295 5.51 -14.85 7.76
N LEU A 296 6.49 -15.73 7.99
CA LEU A 296 7.17 -15.80 9.28
C LEU A 296 7.94 -14.51 9.60
N ASN A 297 8.68 -13.94 8.65
CA ASN A 297 9.48 -12.74 8.89
C ASN A 297 8.64 -11.48 9.11
N LEU A 298 7.54 -11.34 8.36
CA LEU A 298 6.73 -10.12 8.36
C LEU A 298 5.59 -10.16 9.37
N LEU A 299 5.01 -11.34 9.61
CA LEU A 299 3.84 -11.54 10.47
C LEU A 299 4.16 -12.34 11.74
N GLY A 300 5.33 -12.97 11.84
CA GLY A 300 5.71 -13.82 12.97
C GLY A 300 5.04 -15.21 12.97
N THR A 301 4.29 -15.56 11.92
CA THR A 301 3.52 -16.80 11.83
C THR A 301 3.32 -17.22 10.38
N THR A 302 3.07 -18.51 10.15
CA THR A 302 2.62 -19.08 8.87
C THR A 302 1.11 -19.33 8.81
N ASP A 303 0.39 -18.95 9.86
CA ASP A 303 -1.07 -19.05 9.95
C ASP A 303 -1.67 -17.65 9.75
N ILE A 304 -2.22 -17.41 8.55
CA ILE A 304 -2.67 -16.07 8.13
C ILE A 304 -4.19 -15.98 8.25
N PRO A 305 -4.74 -15.07 9.08
CA PRO A 305 -6.18 -14.86 9.14
C PRO A 305 -6.67 -14.23 7.83
N TRP A 306 -7.69 -14.85 7.21
CA TRP A 306 -8.29 -14.38 5.97
C TRP A 306 -9.81 -14.57 6.00
N LYS A 307 -10.55 -13.45 6.11
CA LYS A 307 -12.00 -13.46 6.35
C LYS A 307 -12.34 -14.34 7.57
N ASP A 308 -13.19 -15.35 7.40
CA ASP A 308 -13.66 -16.23 8.47
C ASP A 308 -12.83 -17.52 8.61
N GLN A 309 -11.67 -17.60 7.93
CA GLN A 309 -10.80 -18.77 7.94
C GLN A 309 -9.33 -18.40 8.18
N VAL A 310 -8.52 -19.42 8.44
CA VAL A 310 -7.06 -19.32 8.57
C VAL A 310 -6.42 -20.03 7.38
N ILE A 311 -5.50 -19.35 6.70
CA ILE A 311 -4.73 -19.88 5.59
C ILE A 311 -3.39 -20.36 6.13
N HIS A 312 -3.10 -21.64 5.95
CA HIS A 312 -1.88 -22.28 6.41
C HIS A 312 -0.86 -22.28 5.27
N VAL A 313 0.10 -21.36 5.32
CA VAL A 313 1.12 -21.24 4.26
C VAL A 313 2.40 -22.02 4.57
N LYS A 314 2.42 -22.79 5.67
CA LYS A 314 3.55 -23.64 6.04
C LYS A 314 3.74 -24.77 5.00
N PRO A 315 4.95 -24.98 4.45
CA PRO A 315 5.22 -26.09 3.55
C PRO A 315 5.17 -27.44 4.28
N PRO A 316 4.96 -28.55 3.55
CA PRO A 316 4.67 -28.59 2.12
C PRO A 316 3.20 -28.30 1.83
N TRP A 317 2.93 -27.61 0.71
CA TRP A 317 1.59 -27.44 0.16
C TRP A 317 1.13 -28.72 -0.52
N GLN A 318 -0.19 -28.91 -0.58
CA GLN A 318 -0.75 -30.06 -1.28
C GLN A 318 -0.40 -29.96 -2.77
N ARG A 319 0.02 -31.09 -3.37
CA ARG A 319 0.24 -31.21 -4.82
C ARG A 319 -0.87 -32.07 -5.40
N LYS A 320 -1.65 -31.54 -6.34
CA LYS A 320 -2.81 -32.23 -6.90
C LYS A 320 -2.83 -32.08 -8.42
N SER A 321 -2.94 -33.20 -9.13
CA SER A 321 -3.04 -33.12 -10.59
C SER A 321 -4.39 -32.50 -10.99
N VAL A 322 -4.39 -31.75 -12.10
CA VAL A 322 -5.61 -31.19 -12.68
C VAL A 322 -6.68 -32.27 -12.87
N LYS A 323 -6.28 -33.46 -13.35
CA LYS A 323 -7.17 -34.62 -13.49
C LYS A 323 -7.83 -35.00 -12.17
N SER A 324 -7.06 -35.21 -11.10
CA SER A 324 -7.63 -35.65 -9.83
C SER A 324 -8.49 -34.57 -9.18
N ALA A 325 -8.09 -33.30 -9.32
CA ALA A 325 -8.89 -32.17 -8.85
C ALA A 325 -10.24 -32.09 -9.56
N ILE A 326 -10.25 -32.15 -10.89
CA ILE A 326 -11.49 -32.13 -11.68
C ILE A 326 -12.37 -33.34 -11.33
N LEU A 327 -11.81 -34.54 -11.26
CA LEU A 327 -12.57 -35.75 -10.93
C LEU A 327 -13.24 -35.63 -9.55
N GLU A 328 -12.52 -35.11 -8.55
CA GLU A 328 -13.04 -34.97 -7.19
C GLU A 328 -14.21 -33.99 -7.10
N TYR A 329 -14.11 -32.82 -7.74
CA TYR A 329 -15.09 -31.75 -7.57
C TYR A 329 -16.21 -31.75 -8.63
N SER A 330 -15.97 -32.33 -9.82
CA SER A 330 -16.98 -32.41 -10.89
C SER A 330 -17.54 -33.83 -11.08
N GLY A 331 -16.84 -34.87 -10.60
CA GLY A 331 -17.16 -36.26 -10.92
C GLY A 331 -16.84 -36.66 -12.35
N ILE A 332 -16.15 -35.83 -13.13
CA ILE A 332 -15.74 -36.11 -14.52
C ILE A 332 -14.30 -36.58 -14.54
N ASP A 333 -14.08 -37.80 -15.03
CA ASP A 333 -12.75 -38.27 -15.41
C ASP A 333 -12.44 -37.83 -16.84
N ILE A 334 -11.67 -36.75 -17.00
CA ILE A 334 -11.37 -36.15 -18.31
C ILE A 334 -10.67 -37.11 -19.27
N GLU A 335 -10.00 -38.16 -18.78
CA GLU A 335 -9.36 -39.16 -19.64
C GLU A 335 -10.37 -40.10 -20.31
N GLN A 336 -11.57 -40.24 -19.76
CA GLN A 336 -12.66 -41.01 -20.37
C GLN A 336 -13.33 -40.25 -21.52
N PHE A 337 -13.04 -38.96 -21.67
CA PHE A 337 -13.62 -38.07 -22.68
C PHE A 337 -12.51 -37.34 -23.44
N PRO A 338 -11.73 -38.03 -24.30
CA PRO A 338 -10.50 -37.50 -24.89
C PRO A 338 -10.73 -36.46 -26.00
N ASP A 339 -11.96 -36.25 -26.44
CA ASP A 339 -12.32 -35.31 -27.51
C ASP A 339 -13.29 -34.23 -27.00
N ALA A 340 -13.27 -33.08 -27.66
CA ALA A 340 -14.04 -31.92 -27.23
C ALA A 340 -15.55 -32.18 -27.23
N MET A 341 -16.05 -33.00 -28.17
CA MET A 341 -17.49 -33.26 -28.27
C MET A 341 -17.98 -34.12 -27.11
N SER A 342 -17.27 -35.21 -26.78
CA SER A 342 -17.62 -36.11 -25.69
C SER A 342 -17.54 -35.42 -24.33
N LEU A 343 -16.49 -34.62 -24.09
CA LEU A 343 -16.36 -33.84 -22.85
C LEU A 343 -17.45 -32.77 -22.74
N ALA A 344 -17.73 -32.04 -23.83
CA ALA A 344 -18.79 -31.03 -23.85
C ALA A 344 -20.18 -31.64 -23.60
N GLN A 345 -20.43 -32.86 -24.09
CA GLN A 345 -21.68 -33.57 -23.80
C GLN A 345 -21.75 -33.94 -22.33
N ARG A 346 -20.69 -34.51 -21.77
CA ARG A 346 -20.65 -34.89 -20.36
C ARG A 346 -20.84 -33.70 -19.41
N MET A 347 -20.21 -32.56 -19.72
CA MET A 347 -20.39 -31.31 -18.99
C MET A 347 -21.85 -30.84 -19.02
N ARG A 348 -22.52 -30.92 -20.19
CA ARG A 348 -23.95 -30.58 -20.32
C ARG A 348 -24.83 -31.54 -19.51
N ASP A 349 -24.50 -32.83 -19.46
CA ASP A 349 -25.25 -33.82 -18.70
C ASP A 349 -25.23 -33.57 -17.18
N ILE A 350 -24.20 -32.89 -16.67
CA ILE A 350 -24.11 -32.47 -15.26
C ILE A 350 -24.55 -31.02 -15.03
N GLY A 351 -25.16 -30.39 -16.04
CA GLY A 351 -25.75 -29.06 -15.94
C GLY A 351 -24.76 -27.89 -16.10
N LEU A 352 -23.55 -28.13 -16.60
CA LEU A 352 -22.60 -27.05 -16.93
C LEU A 352 -22.92 -26.47 -18.30
N GLU A 353 -22.90 -25.14 -18.40
CA GLU A 353 -23.05 -24.44 -19.66
C GLU A 353 -21.79 -24.61 -20.51
N VAL A 354 -21.95 -25.05 -21.75
CA VAL A 354 -20.85 -25.19 -22.70
C VAL A 354 -21.22 -24.46 -23.99
N THR A 355 -20.39 -23.50 -24.40
CA THR A 355 -20.54 -22.82 -25.68
C THR A 355 -20.12 -23.73 -26.83
N GLN A 356 -20.73 -23.57 -28.00
CA GLN A 356 -20.25 -24.26 -29.21
C GLN A 356 -18.90 -23.65 -29.62
N GLU A 357 -17.95 -24.48 -30.07
CA GLU A 357 -16.61 -24.10 -30.57
C GLU A 357 -15.51 -23.86 -29.52
N VAL A 358 -15.35 -24.78 -28.57
CA VAL A 358 -14.21 -24.79 -27.65
C VAL A 358 -13.37 -26.05 -27.84
N SER A 359 -12.05 -25.89 -27.90
CA SER A 359 -11.11 -27.02 -27.92
C SER A 359 -11.22 -27.82 -26.62
N TRP A 360 -10.78 -29.08 -26.65
CA TRP A 360 -10.76 -29.93 -25.45
C TRP A 360 -10.06 -29.26 -24.28
N GLY A 361 -8.90 -28.63 -24.50
CA GLY A 361 -8.16 -27.91 -23.46
C GLY A 361 -8.94 -26.73 -22.86
N ARG A 362 -9.72 -25.98 -23.66
CA ARG A 362 -10.57 -24.90 -23.15
C ARG A 362 -11.76 -25.43 -22.34
N LEU A 363 -12.27 -26.62 -22.67
CA LEU A 363 -13.30 -27.28 -21.87
C LEU A 363 -12.75 -27.73 -20.52
N VAL A 364 -11.53 -28.28 -20.50
CA VAL A 364 -10.84 -28.63 -19.25
C VAL A 364 -10.57 -27.40 -18.40
N ASP A 365 -10.10 -26.31 -18.99
CA ASP A 365 -9.87 -25.03 -18.30
C ASP A 365 -11.18 -24.46 -17.71
N LYS A 366 -12.27 -24.48 -18.49
CA LYS A 366 -13.59 -24.09 -17.99
C LYS A 366 -14.05 -24.99 -16.83
N LEU A 367 -13.84 -26.30 -16.94
CA LEU A 367 -14.22 -27.25 -15.89
C LEU A 367 -13.43 -27.00 -14.60
N LEU A 368 -12.13 -26.70 -14.72
CA LEU A 368 -11.28 -26.28 -13.61
C LEU A 368 -11.82 -25.01 -12.94
N GLY A 369 -12.10 -23.96 -13.73
CA GLY A 369 -12.63 -22.69 -13.20
C GLY A 369 -14.01 -22.80 -12.56
N ASP A 370 -14.92 -23.59 -13.14
CA ASP A 370 -16.29 -23.69 -12.64
C ASP A 370 -16.41 -24.62 -11.42
N THR A 371 -15.57 -25.66 -11.33
CA THR A 371 -15.76 -26.74 -10.32
C THR A 371 -14.62 -26.84 -9.30
N VAL A 372 -13.39 -26.51 -9.67
CA VAL A 372 -12.23 -26.71 -8.79
C VAL A 372 -11.88 -25.41 -8.05
N GLU A 373 -11.67 -24.31 -8.77
CA GLU A 373 -11.23 -23.02 -8.19
C GLU A 373 -12.11 -22.51 -7.03
N PRO A 374 -13.45 -22.58 -7.09
CA PRO A 374 -14.30 -22.09 -6.00
C PRO A 374 -14.12 -22.85 -4.69
N ASN A 375 -13.59 -24.07 -4.75
CA ASN A 375 -13.38 -24.96 -3.61
C ASN A 375 -11.94 -24.90 -3.06
N GLN A 376 -11.00 -24.20 -3.73
CA GLN A 376 -9.61 -24.10 -3.28
C GLN A 376 -9.43 -22.93 -2.30
N THR A 377 -9.44 -23.25 -1.00
CA THR A 377 -9.22 -22.27 0.07
C THR A 377 -7.80 -22.28 0.63
N GLN A 378 -7.19 -23.46 0.77
CA GLN A 378 -5.80 -23.60 1.23
C GLN A 378 -4.83 -23.56 0.04
N PRO A 379 -3.54 -23.22 0.27
CA PRO A 379 -2.52 -23.26 -0.77
C PRO A 379 -2.38 -24.69 -1.33
N ILE A 380 -2.49 -24.81 -2.64
CA ILE A 380 -2.40 -26.06 -3.40
C ILE A 380 -1.70 -25.77 -4.73
N PHE A 381 -0.88 -26.70 -5.17
CA PHE A 381 -0.28 -26.74 -6.50
C PHE A 381 -1.02 -27.71 -7.41
#